data_AF-A0A293LQI2-F1
#
_entry.id   AF-A0A293LQI2-F1
#
_cell.length_a   1.000
_cell.length_b   1.000
_cell.length_c   1.000
_cell.angle_alpha   90.00
_cell.angle_beta   90.00
_cell.angle_gamma   90.00
#
_symmetry.space_group_name_H-M   'P 1'
#
loop_
_entity.id
_entity.type
_entity.pdbx_description
1 polymer ?
#
loop_
_entity_poly.entity_id
_entity_poly.type
_entity_poly.pdbx_seq_one_letter_code
_entity_poly.pdbx_strand_id
1 'polypeptide(L)'
;MKNFSKSLFAAIAVTALMYTIAAIYGYLTFGQAVVSDILEMYDASNVLVLIGIVAMAAKIVTTYPILAFCGRMAVDDLYIQMKKRVEASTEVQEFWQRILVTSVWFTTSLVVACLVPSIGTVIHIIGSLAAVFIFVFPGLCLLFASMEKDELYYYARTKWRIAISILFVAVGMFIFGQVLTQSTMDAILGSGDASRISLCHLPTVVDILSGYLHQ
;
A
#
# COMPACT_ATOMS: atom_id res chain seq x y z
N MET A 1 4.76 -30.06 -4.24
CA MET A 1 4.48 -28.83 -5.03
C MET A 1 3.07 -28.77 -5.62
N LYS A 2 2.51 -29.85 -6.21
CA LYS A 2 1.17 -29.82 -6.83
C LYS A 2 0.03 -29.39 -5.88
N ASN A 3 0.07 -29.81 -4.62
CA ASN A 3 -0.95 -29.45 -3.62
C ASN A 3 -0.89 -27.96 -3.22
N PHE A 4 0.31 -27.38 -3.16
CA PHE A 4 0.50 -25.96 -2.86
C PHE A 4 -0.09 -25.07 -3.98
N SER A 5 0.20 -25.41 -5.24
CA SER A 5 -0.36 -24.67 -6.38
C SER A 5 -1.89 -24.74 -6.41
N LYS A 6 -2.48 -25.92 -6.13
CA LYS A 6 -3.94 -26.06 -6.02
C LYS A 6 -4.53 -25.15 -4.94
N SER A 7 -3.90 -25.07 -3.76
CA SER A 7 -4.34 -24.20 -2.68
C SER A 7 -4.25 -22.71 -3.06
N LEU A 8 -3.16 -22.31 -3.73
CA LEU A 8 -2.99 -20.94 -4.21
C LEU A 8 -4.08 -20.55 -5.22
N PHE A 9 -4.34 -21.39 -6.22
CA PHE A 9 -5.39 -21.15 -7.21
C PHE A 9 -6.77 -21.06 -6.54
N ALA A 10 -7.06 -21.94 -5.58
CA ALA A 10 -8.32 -21.91 -4.84
C ALA A 10 -8.47 -20.61 -4.03
N ALA A 11 -7.43 -20.18 -3.31
CA ALA A 11 -7.47 -18.96 -2.50
C ALA A 11 -7.66 -17.70 -3.37
N ILE A 12 -6.94 -17.60 -4.50
CA ILE A 12 -7.08 -16.49 -5.44
C ILE A 12 -8.48 -16.48 -6.05
N ALA A 13 -9.01 -17.64 -6.46
CA ALA A 13 -10.34 -17.73 -7.04
C ALA A 13 -11.43 -17.31 -6.05
N VAL A 14 -11.38 -17.80 -4.81
CA VAL A 14 -12.33 -17.41 -3.76
C VAL A 14 -12.25 -15.91 -3.48
N THR A 15 -11.04 -15.36 -3.37
CA THR A 15 -10.83 -13.93 -3.14
C THR A 15 -11.39 -13.07 -4.27
N ALA A 16 -11.11 -13.44 -5.53
CA ALA A 16 -11.62 -12.74 -6.70
C ALA A 16 -13.15 -12.75 -6.76
N LEU A 17 -13.79 -13.89 -6.46
CA LEU A 17 -15.24 -14.01 -6.41
C LEU A 17 -15.85 -13.09 -5.34
N MET A 18 -15.30 -13.11 -4.12
CA MET A 18 -15.78 -12.28 -3.01
C MET A 18 -15.66 -10.78 -3.32
N TYR A 19 -14.52 -10.33 -3.87
CA TYR A 19 -14.36 -8.94 -4.29
C TYR A 19 -15.31 -8.55 -5.41
N THR A 20 -15.54 -9.43 -6.39
CA THR A 20 -16.46 -9.18 -7.51
C THR A 20 -17.90 -9.05 -7.02
N ILE A 21 -18.34 -9.95 -6.13
CA ILE A 21 -19.67 -9.91 -5.53
C ILE A 21 -19.85 -8.60 -4.75
N ALA A 22 -18.89 -8.25 -3.89
CA ALA A 22 -18.95 -7.00 -3.13
C ALA A 22 -19.01 -5.77 -4.05
N ALA A 23 -18.21 -5.74 -5.12
CA ALA A 23 -18.20 -4.66 -6.09
C ALA A 23 -19.54 -4.53 -6.85
N ILE A 24 -20.13 -5.66 -7.29
CA ILE A 24 -21.42 -5.65 -8.01
C ILE A 24 -22.53 -5.13 -7.10
N TYR A 25 -22.67 -5.63 -5.87
CA TYR A 25 -23.70 -5.17 -4.95
C TYR A 25 -23.49 -3.71 -4.52
N GLY A 26 -22.24 -3.30 -4.34
CA GLY A 26 -21.90 -1.91 -4.09
C GLY A 26 -22.35 -0.98 -5.22
N TYR A 27 -22.04 -1.36 -6.47
CA TYR A 27 -22.45 -0.60 -7.65
C TYR A 27 -23.97 -0.61 -7.87
N LEU A 28 -24.66 -1.73 -7.61
CA LEU A 28 -26.12 -1.79 -7.71
C LEU A 28 -26.84 -0.91 -6.67
N THR A 29 -26.21 -0.66 -5.51
CA THR A 29 -26.80 0.15 -4.42
C THR A 29 -26.69 1.64 -4.70
N PHE A 30 -25.51 2.12 -5.14
CA PHE A 30 -25.24 3.56 -5.32
C PHE A 30 -25.18 4.01 -6.79
N GLY A 31 -25.16 3.07 -7.73
CA GLY A 31 -25.06 3.36 -9.15
C GLY A 31 -23.79 4.12 -9.51
N GLN A 32 -23.96 5.18 -10.31
CA GLN A 32 -22.85 6.02 -10.80
C GLN A 32 -22.30 7.01 -9.77
N ALA A 33 -22.96 7.17 -8.61
CA ALA A 33 -22.57 8.12 -7.56
C ALA A 33 -21.64 7.51 -6.49
N VAL A 34 -21.00 6.37 -6.77
CA VAL A 34 -20.11 5.68 -5.82
C VAL A 34 -18.81 6.46 -5.62
N VAL A 35 -18.49 6.78 -4.37
CA VAL A 35 -17.19 7.38 -3.99
C VAL A 35 -16.13 6.30 -3.74
N SER A 36 -14.86 6.70 -3.63
CA SER A 36 -13.74 5.77 -3.44
C SER A 36 -13.82 4.93 -2.16
N ASP A 37 -14.42 5.47 -1.09
CA ASP A 37 -14.74 4.71 0.11
C ASP A 37 -16.26 4.45 0.19
N ILE A 38 -16.67 3.25 -0.22
CA ILE A 38 -18.08 2.90 -0.26
C ILE A 38 -18.73 2.87 1.13
N LEU A 39 -17.96 2.74 2.21
CA LEU A 39 -18.51 2.74 3.57
C LEU A 39 -19.06 4.13 3.94
N GLU A 40 -18.52 5.20 3.35
CA GLU A 40 -18.98 6.57 3.59
C GLU A 40 -20.42 6.80 3.12
N MET A 41 -20.85 6.06 2.10
CA MET A 41 -22.18 6.23 1.51
C MET A 41 -23.29 5.51 2.29
N TYR A 42 -22.94 4.66 3.26
CA TYR A 42 -23.94 3.94 4.05
C TYR A 42 -24.31 4.73 5.32
N ASP A 43 -25.61 4.98 5.50
CA ASP A 43 -26.11 5.65 6.69
C ASP A 43 -25.98 4.77 7.94
N ALA A 44 -25.23 5.27 8.93
CA ALA A 44 -24.96 4.61 10.20
C ALA A 44 -26.18 4.53 11.13
N SER A 45 -27.30 5.19 10.81
CA SER A 45 -28.56 5.06 11.55
C SER A 45 -29.10 3.61 11.55
N ASN A 46 -28.78 2.85 10.51
CA ASN A 46 -29.16 1.45 10.39
C ASN A 46 -28.22 0.56 11.22
N VAL A 47 -28.76 -0.13 12.23
CA VAL A 47 -28.00 -0.99 13.15
C VAL A 47 -27.16 -2.04 12.41
N LEU A 48 -27.67 -2.62 11.31
CA LEU A 48 -26.94 -3.63 10.53
C LEU A 48 -25.69 -3.05 9.83
N VAL A 49 -25.81 -1.84 9.28
CA VAL A 49 -24.69 -1.10 8.66
C VAL A 49 -23.65 -0.76 9.72
N LEU A 50 -24.09 -0.24 10.87
CA LEU A 50 -23.22 0.11 11.98
C LEU A 50 -22.41 -1.10 12.46
N ILE A 51 -23.03 -2.28 12.59
CA ILE A 51 -22.33 -3.52 12.93
C ILE A 51 -21.25 -3.83 11.88
N GLY A 52 -21.54 -3.66 10.59
CA GLY A 52 -20.57 -3.87 9.50
C GLY A 52 -19.37 -2.92 9.58
N ILE A 53 -19.61 -1.63 9.82
CA ILE A 53 -18.57 -0.61 9.97
C ILE A 53 -17.70 -0.91 11.19
N VAL A 54 -18.31 -1.22 12.34
CA VAL A 54 -17.59 -1.57 13.57
C VAL A 54 -16.76 -2.84 13.38
N ALA A 55 -17.29 -3.85 12.68
CA ALA A 55 -16.56 -5.08 12.38
C ALA A 55 -15.34 -4.82 11.47
N MET A 56 -15.48 -3.97 10.43
CA MET A 56 -14.36 -3.56 9.59
C MET A 56 -13.32 -2.76 10.38
N ALA A 57 -13.74 -1.84 11.24
CA ALA A 57 -12.84 -1.09 12.11
C ALA A 57 -12.07 -2.01 13.06
N ALA A 58 -12.75 -2.97 13.71
CA ALA A 58 -12.11 -3.97 14.56
C ALA A 58 -11.10 -4.82 13.79
N LYS A 59 -11.40 -5.20 12.53
CA LYS A 59 -10.46 -5.90 11.64
C LYS A 59 -9.21 -5.05 11.37
N ILE A 60 -9.37 -3.76 11.08
CA ILE A 60 -8.25 -2.86 10.79
C ILE A 60 -7.37 -2.68 12.04
N VAL A 61 -7.98 -2.44 13.20
CA VAL A 61 -7.26 -2.29 14.48
C VAL A 61 -6.45 -3.54 14.83
N THR A 62 -7.00 -4.74 14.57
CA THR A 62 -6.30 -6.01 14.85
C THR A 62 -5.22 -6.34 13.82
N THR A 63 -5.39 -5.96 12.56
CA THR A 63 -4.41 -6.22 11.49
C THR A 63 -3.24 -5.24 11.50
N TYR A 64 -3.45 -3.99 11.93
CA TYR A 64 -2.40 -2.96 12.02
C TYR A 64 -1.15 -3.40 12.80
N PRO A 65 -1.22 -3.93 14.04
CA PRO A 65 -0.02 -4.33 14.79
C PRO A 65 0.71 -5.52 14.12
N ILE A 66 -0.02 -6.42 13.46
CA ILE A 66 0.56 -7.55 12.73
C ILE A 66 1.40 -7.03 11.55
N LEU A 67 0.85 -6.08 10.78
CA LEU A 67 1.54 -5.47 9.65
C LEU A 67 2.73 -4.62 10.10
N ALA A 68 2.57 -3.83 11.17
CA ALA A 68 3.64 -3.03 11.75
C ALA A 68 4.80 -3.92 12.25
N PHE A 69 4.49 -5.06 12.85
CA PHE A 69 5.50 -6.05 13.26
C PHE A 69 6.27 -6.59 12.05
N CYS A 70 5.57 -6.99 10.98
CA CYS A 70 6.21 -7.47 9.76
C CYS A 70 7.09 -6.39 9.10
N GLY A 71 6.60 -5.15 9.07
CA GLY A 71 7.35 -3.99 8.57
C GLY A 71 8.64 -3.75 9.37
N ARG A 72 8.55 -3.81 10.71
CA ARG A 72 9.73 -3.69 11.58
C ARG A 72 10.75 -4.77 11.30
N MET A 73 10.33 -6.03 11.21
CA MET A 73 11.23 -7.15 10.91
C MET A 73 11.96 -6.98 9.57
N ALA A 74 11.26 -6.46 8.54
CA ALA A 74 11.87 -6.18 7.25
C ALA A 74 12.90 -5.03 7.31
N VAL A 75 12.59 -3.94 8.04
CA VAL A 75 13.52 -2.82 8.23
C VAL A 75 14.74 -3.25 9.06
N ASP A 76 14.53 -4.02 10.11
CA ASP A 76 15.61 -4.57 10.96
C ASP A 76 16.55 -5.46 10.12
N ASP A 77 16.00 -6.33 9.28
CA ASP A 77 16.79 -7.18 8.38
C ASP A 77 17.59 -6.36 7.36
N LEU A 78 16.97 -5.38 6.70
CA LEU A 78 17.66 -4.47 5.78
C LEU A 78 18.75 -3.67 6.49
N TYR A 79 18.49 -3.17 7.69
CA TYR A 79 19.45 -2.44 8.49
C TYR A 79 20.66 -3.30 8.84
N ILE A 80 20.46 -4.56 9.24
CA ILE A 80 21.55 -5.51 9.51
C ILE A 80 22.34 -5.78 8.22
N GLN A 81 21.68 -6.00 7.09
CA GLN A 81 22.35 -6.22 5.80
C GLN A 81 23.18 -5.00 5.37
N MET A 82 22.67 -3.78 5.57
CA MET A 82 23.39 -2.54 5.30
C MET A 82 24.55 -2.33 6.29
N LYS A 83 24.35 -2.56 7.58
CA LYS A 83 25.36 -2.41 8.63
C LYS A 83 26.47 -3.45 8.52
N LYS A 84 26.18 -4.68 8.09
CA LYS A 84 27.19 -5.69 7.74
C LYS A 84 28.15 -5.23 6.62
N ARG A 85 27.76 -4.23 5.81
CA ARG A 85 28.65 -3.58 4.84
C ARG A 85 29.46 -2.40 5.42
N VAL A 86 29.19 -1.94 6.64
CA VAL A 86 29.70 -0.65 7.18
C VAL A 86 30.47 -0.78 8.53
N GLU A 87 30.42 -1.93 9.21
CA GLU A 87 31.12 -2.21 10.48
C GLU A 87 30.67 -1.42 11.75
N ALA A 88 30.64 -2.19 12.85
CA ALA A 88 30.50 -1.92 14.30
C ALA A 88 29.67 -0.71 14.80
N SER A 89 28.49 -1.00 15.39
CA SER A 89 27.92 -0.13 16.44
C SER A 89 27.08 -0.89 17.48
N THR A 90 27.03 -0.29 18.67
CA THR A 90 26.73 -0.75 20.03
C THR A 90 25.30 -1.25 20.31
N GLU A 91 25.13 -2.24 21.18
CA GLU A 91 23.84 -2.89 21.54
C GLU A 91 22.78 -1.93 22.13
N VAL A 92 23.20 -0.83 22.76
CA VAL A 92 22.28 0.18 23.34
C VAL A 92 21.56 0.99 22.26
N GLN A 93 22.15 1.10 21.07
CA GLN A 93 21.56 1.81 19.94
C GLN A 93 20.33 1.06 19.37
N GLU A 94 20.28 -0.27 19.53
CA GLU A 94 19.23 -1.09 18.94
C GLU A 94 17.86 -0.86 19.60
N PHE A 95 17.81 -0.66 20.91
CA PHE A 95 16.55 -0.40 21.62
C PHE A 95 15.95 0.96 21.22
N TRP A 96 16.79 2.00 21.16
CA TRP A 96 16.39 3.32 20.70
C TRP A 96 15.99 3.33 19.23
N GLN A 97 16.67 2.54 18.38
CA GLN A 97 16.29 2.38 16.99
C GLN A 97 14.92 1.71 16.84
N ARG A 98 14.61 0.69 17.65
CA ARG A 98 13.29 0.03 17.63
C ARG A 98 12.16 0.99 18.04
N ILE A 99 12.40 1.81 19.06
CA ILE A 99 11.46 2.86 19.50
C ILE A 99 11.30 3.93 18.42
N LEU A 100 12.40 4.40 17.84
CA LEU A 100 12.37 5.39 16.76
C LEU A 100 11.62 4.87 15.55
N VAL A 101 11.87 3.65 15.08
CA VAL A 101 11.17 3.05 13.92
C VAL A 101 9.67 2.98 14.17
N THR A 102 9.25 2.53 15.36
CA THR A 102 7.81 2.43 15.67
C THR A 102 7.17 3.81 15.81
N SER A 103 7.86 4.76 16.45
CA SER A 103 7.38 6.14 16.59
C SER A 103 7.27 6.85 15.25
N VAL A 104 8.26 6.66 14.36
CA VAL A 104 8.25 7.19 13.00
C VAL A 104 7.12 6.57 12.22
N TRP A 105 6.94 5.24 12.26
CA TRP A 105 5.87 4.54 11.55
C TRP A 105 4.47 5.03 11.95
N PHE A 106 4.25 5.20 13.26
CA PHE A 106 2.99 5.73 13.78
C PHE A 106 2.79 7.19 13.36
N THR A 107 3.83 8.02 13.51
CA THR A 107 3.78 9.44 13.15
C THR A 107 3.54 9.62 11.65
N THR A 108 4.22 8.86 10.78
CA THR A 108 3.98 8.89 9.34
C THR A 108 2.57 8.44 8.98
N SER A 109 2.04 7.42 9.67
CA SER A 109 0.65 6.98 9.46
C SER A 109 -0.34 8.08 9.84
N LEU A 110 -0.12 8.76 10.97
CA LEU A 110 -0.97 9.83 11.47
C LEU A 110 -0.91 11.07 10.56
N VAL A 111 0.29 11.45 10.11
CA VAL A 111 0.49 12.57 9.19
C VAL A 111 -0.22 12.32 7.88
N VAL A 112 -0.09 11.12 7.29
CA VAL A 112 -0.82 10.76 6.07
C VAL A 112 -2.33 10.81 6.28
N ALA A 113 -2.84 10.33 7.43
CA ALA A 113 -4.26 10.39 7.75
C ALA A 113 -4.78 11.84 7.90
N CYS A 114 -3.96 12.77 8.41
CA CYS A 114 -4.35 14.17 8.55
C CYS A 114 -4.25 14.96 7.23
N LEU A 115 -3.30 14.60 6.36
CA LEU A 115 -3.01 15.34 5.13
C LEU A 115 -3.78 14.84 3.91
N VAL A 116 -4.17 13.57 3.88
CA VAL A 116 -4.79 12.95 2.70
C VAL A 116 -6.27 12.68 2.94
N PRO A 117 -7.18 13.53 2.43
CA PRO A 117 -8.62 13.37 2.63
C PRO A 117 -9.25 12.27 1.75
N SER A 118 -8.48 11.66 0.83
CA SER A 118 -8.99 10.70 -0.15
C SER A 118 -8.28 9.35 -0.04
N ILE A 119 -8.98 8.30 0.40
CA ILE A 119 -8.45 6.93 0.48
C ILE A 119 -8.08 6.39 -0.92
N GLY A 120 -8.82 6.77 -1.96
CA GLY A 120 -8.58 6.35 -3.36
C GLY A 120 -7.16 6.65 -3.83
N THR A 121 -6.70 7.90 -3.68
CA THR A 121 -5.34 8.33 -4.08
C THR A 121 -4.26 7.51 -3.38
N VAL A 122 -4.44 7.22 -2.08
CA VAL A 122 -3.48 6.40 -1.32
C VAL A 122 -3.44 4.98 -1.85
N ILE A 123 -4.61 4.38 -2.13
CA ILE A 123 -4.71 3.05 -2.73
C ILE A 123 -4.04 3.01 -4.11
N HIS A 124 -4.22 4.03 -4.94
CA HIS A 124 -3.57 4.10 -6.25
C HIS A 124 -2.04 4.18 -6.13
N ILE A 125 -1.50 5.02 -5.25
CA ILE A 125 -0.05 5.11 -5.03
C ILE A 125 0.51 3.77 -4.54
N ILE A 126 -0.10 3.16 -3.51
CA ILE A 126 0.34 1.86 -2.98
C ILE A 126 0.21 0.76 -4.05
N GLY A 127 -0.89 0.76 -4.81
CA GLY A 127 -1.15 -0.17 -5.90
C GLY A 127 -0.12 -0.06 -7.03
N SER A 128 0.32 1.15 -7.37
CA SER A 128 1.38 1.37 -8.36
C SER A 128 2.70 0.73 -7.90
N LEU A 129 3.10 0.96 -6.64
CA LEU A 129 4.29 0.33 -6.06
C LEU A 129 4.15 -1.19 -6.04
N ALA A 130 2.97 -1.71 -5.69
CA ALA A 130 2.67 -3.14 -5.72
C ALA A 130 2.79 -3.73 -7.13
N ALA A 131 2.40 -3.01 -8.19
CA ALA A 131 2.54 -3.47 -9.56
C ALA A 131 4.01 -3.71 -9.94
N VAL A 132 4.94 -2.88 -9.44
CA VAL A 132 6.39 -3.09 -9.62
C VAL A 132 6.83 -4.39 -8.93
N PHE A 133 6.42 -4.60 -7.68
CA PHE A 133 6.76 -5.83 -6.94
C PHE A 133 6.15 -7.11 -7.56
N ILE A 134 4.93 -7.02 -8.10
CA ILE A 134 4.18 -8.17 -8.63
C ILE A 134 4.57 -8.52 -10.07
N PHE A 135 4.89 -7.54 -10.92
CA PHE A 135 5.17 -7.78 -12.33
C PHE A 135 6.64 -7.58 -12.69
N VAL A 136 7.27 -6.50 -12.22
CA VAL A 136 8.64 -6.15 -12.62
C VAL A 136 9.66 -7.06 -11.95
N PHE A 137 9.57 -7.29 -10.64
CA PHE A 137 10.53 -8.16 -9.93
C PHE A 137 10.54 -9.62 -10.41
N PRO A 138 9.42 -10.35 -10.50
CA PRO A 138 9.45 -11.70 -11.05
C PRO A 138 9.79 -11.71 -12.54
N GLY A 139 9.44 -10.67 -13.30
CA GLY A 139 9.86 -10.49 -14.70
C GLY A 139 11.38 -10.38 -14.83
N LEU A 140 12.03 -9.53 -14.02
CA LEU A 140 13.49 -9.38 -14.00
C LEU A 140 14.19 -10.66 -13.52
N CYS A 141 13.67 -11.30 -12.48
CA CYS A 141 14.22 -12.57 -11.98
C CYS A 141 14.15 -13.67 -13.05
N LEU A 142 13.01 -13.79 -13.76
CA LEU A 142 12.86 -14.75 -14.85
C LEU A 142 13.78 -14.40 -16.02
N LEU A 143 14.01 -13.11 -16.30
CA LEU A 143 14.94 -12.66 -17.32
C LEU A 143 16.36 -13.09 -16.96
N PHE A 144 16.88 -12.70 -15.80
CA PHE A 144 18.24 -13.05 -15.37
C PHE A 144 18.44 -14.57 -15.29
N ALA A 145 17.47 -15.31 -14.75
CA ALA A 145 17.55 -16.77 -14.66
C ALA A 145 17.46 -17.46 -16.03
N SER A 146 16.86 -16.82 -17.04
CA SER A 146 16.85 -17.33 -18.42
C SER A 146 18.15 -17.03 -19.15
N MET A 147 18.78 -15.88 -18.84
CA MET A 147 20.07 -15.46 -19.39
C MET A 147 21.22 -16.31 -18.86
N GLU A 148 21.22 -16.65 -17.57
CA GLU A 148 22.26 -17.47 -16.94
C GLU A 148 22.29 -18.92 -17.46
N LYS A 149 21.13 -19.44 -17.91
CA LYS A 149 21.02 -20.84 -18.34
C LYS A 149 21.49 -21.11 -19.76
N ASP A 150 21.41 -20.13 -20.66
CA ASP A 150 21.66 -20.34 -22.09
C ASP A 150 22.37 -19.12 -22.72
N GLU A 151 23.70 -19.04 -22.63
CA GLU A 151 24.50 -17.96 -23.26
C GLU A 151 24.33 -17.87 -24.79
N LEU A 152 23.94 -18.98 -25.45
CA LEU A 152 23.88 -19.08 -26.92
C LEU A 152 22.47 -19.00 -27.55
N TYR A 153 21.41 -18.68 -26.77
CA TYR A 153 20.04 -18.41 -27.28
C TYR A 153 19.46 -19.42 -28.30
N TYR A 154 19.92 -20.67 -28.28
CA TYR A 154 19.70 -21.59 -29.39
C TYR A 154 18.28 -22.21 -29.42
N TYR A 155 17.65 -22.42 -28.26
CA TYR A 155 16.37 -23.14 -28.16
C TYR A 155 15.16 -22.19 -28.15
N ALA A 156 14.12 -22.52 -28.94
CA ALA A 156 12.91 -21.71 -29.06
C ALA A 156 12.20 -21.47 -27.71
N ARG A 157 12.21 -22.45 -26.80
CA ARG A 157 11.60 -22.34 -25.47
C ARG A 157 12.26 -21.26 -24.60
N THR A 158 13.56 -21.05 -24.74
CA THR A 158 14.29 -19.99 -24.02
C THR A 158 13.90 -18.62 -24.56
N LYS A 159 13.76 -18.48 -25.90
CA LYS A 159 13.22 -17.26 -26.53
C LYS A 159 11.82 -16.93 -26.01
N TRP A 160 10.93 -17.92 -25.88
CA TRP A 160 9.59 -17.73 -25.31
C TRP A 160 9.63 -17.26 -23.85
N ARG A 161 10.51 -17.83 -23.01
CA ARG A 161 10.63 -17.42 -21.60
C ARG A 161 11.16 -16.00 -21.45
N ILE A 162 12.13 -15.61 -22.27
CA ILE A 162 12.66 -14.24 -22.31
C ILE A 162 11.60 -13.26 -22.80
N ALA A 163 10.86 -13.61 -23.87
CA ALA A 163 9.75 -12.80 -24.36
C ALA A 163 8.67 -12.58 -23.28
N ILE A 164 8.29 -13.63 -22.55
CA ILE A 164 7.35 -13.53 -21.43
C ILE A 164 7.89 -12.62 -20.33
N SER A 165 9.19 -12.73 -20.00
CA SER A 165 9.83 -11.88 -18.97
C SER A 165 9.78 -10.40 -19.34
N ILE A 166 10.14 -10.09 -20.60
CA ILE A 166 10.09 -8.72 -21.14
C ILE A 166 8.65 -8.20 -21.13
N LEU A 167 7.68 -9.03 -21.52
CA LEU A 167 6.27 -8.67 -21.49
C LEU A 167 5.79 -8.34 -20.07
N PHE A 168 6.16 -9.15 -19.07
CA PHE A 168 5.82 -8.90 -17.66
C PHE A 168 6.40 -7.58 -17.16
N VAL A 169 7.67 -7.29 -17.47
CA VAL A 169 8.32 -6.01 -17.10
C VAL A 169 7.65 -4.84 -17.81
N ALA A 170 7.37 -4.95 -19.11
CA ALA A 170 6.72 -3.90 -19.88
C ALA A 170 5.32 -3.59 -19.37
N VAL A 171 4.50 -4.62 -19.11
CA VAL A 171 3.16 -4.46 -18.53
C VAL A 171 3.23 -3.86 -17.14
N GLY A 172 4.15 -4.33 -16.28
CA GLY A 172 4.34 -3.80 -14.94
C GLY A 172 4.72 -2.32 -14.94
N MET A 173 5.68 -1.92 -15.79
CA MET A 173 6.08 -0.52 -15.95
C MET A 173 4.96 0.35 -16.54
N PHE A 174 4.17 -0.17 -17.47
CA PHE A 174 3.02 0.54 -18.02
C PHE A 174 1.95 0.79 -16.96
N ILE A 175 1.56 -0.25 -16.20
CA ILE A 175 0.57 -0.11 -15.11
C ILE A 175 1.07 0.87 -14.05
N PHE A 176 2.33 0.74 -13.64
CA PHE A 176 2.96 1.67 -12.69
C PHE A 176 2.87 3.11 -13.20
N GLY A 177 3.26 3.36 -14.45
CA GLY A 177 3.22 4.69 -15.06
C GLY A 177 1.81 5.26 -15.16
N GLN A 178 0.83 4.46 -15.59
CA GLN A 178 -0.57 4.89 -15.71
C GLN A 178 -1.16 5.29 -14.35
N VAL A 179 -1.05 4.41 -13.34
CA VAL A 179 -1.64 4.65 -12.02
C VAL A 179 -0.93 5.79 -11.29
N LEU A 180 0.39 5.90 -11.43
CA LEU A 180 1.14 7.03 -10.88
C LEU A 180 0.71 8.35 -11.53
N THR A 181 0.58 8.38 -12.86
CA THR A 181 0.14 9.58 -13.58
C THR A 181 -1.25 10.01 -13.11
N GLN A 182 -2.21 9.07 -13.03
CA GLN A 182 -3.55 9.34 -12.49
C GLN A 182 -3.48 9.94 -11.07
N SER A 183 -2.73 9.30 -10.18
CA SER A 183 -2.56 9.77 -8.80
C SER A 183 -1.95 11.17 -8.71
N THR A 184 -0.96 11.47 -9.57
CA THR A 184 -0.34 12.81 -9.59
C THR A 184 -1.28 13.88 -10.12
N MET A 185 -2.12 13.55 -11.11
CA MET A 185 -3.12 14.47 -11.64
C MET A 185 -4.16 14.80 -10.57
N ASP A 186 -4.64 13.79 -9.85
CA ASP A 186 -5.59 13.97 -8.74
C ASP A 186 -4.98 14.77 -7.59
N ALA A 187 -3.71 14.54 -7.27
CA ALA A 187 -2.99 15.31 -6.24
C ALA A 187 -2.83 16.78 -6.63
N ILE A 188 -2.46 17.09 -7.88
CA ILE A 188 -2.26 18.46 -8.36
C ILE A 188 -3.59 19.23 -8.41
N LEU A 189 -4.64 18.62 -8.95
CA LEU A 189 -5.95 19.25 -9.04
C LEU A 189 -6.62 19.39 -7.67
N GLY A 190 -6.45 18.41 -6.78
CA GLY A 190 -6.97 18.46 -5.40
C GLY A 190 -6.23 19.42 -4.47
N SER A 191 -4.96 19.74 -4.76
CA SER A 191 -4.16 20.69 -3.96
C SER A 191 -4.72 22.12 -3.96
N GLY A 192 -5.53 22.47 -4.96
CA GLY A 192 -6.20 23.77 -5.06
C GLY A 192 -7.25 24.02 -3.97
N ASP A 193 -7.91 22.96 -3.48
CA ASP A 193 -8.95 23.03 -2.44
C ASP A 193 -8.43 22.63 -1.05
N ALA A 194 -7.48 21.68 -0.98
CA ALA A 194 -6.92 21.22 0.30
C ALA A 194 -6.16 22.33 1.07
N SER A 195 -5.51 23.26 0.36
CA SER A 195 -4.85 24.43 0.97
C SER A 195 -5.84 25.39 1.65
N ARG A 196 -7.13 25.38 1.27
CA ARG A 196 -8.17 26.20 1.91
C ARG A 196 -8.84 25.52 3.10
N ILE A 197 -8.95 24.19 3.11
CA ILE A 197 -9.62 23.44 4.19
C ILE A 197 -8.68 23.19 5.38
N SER A 198 -7.39 22.93 5.14
CA SER A 198 -6.39 22.67 6.20
C SER A 198 -6.12 23.90 7.09
N LEU A 199 -6.35 25.12 6.57
CA LEU A 199 -6.19 26.38 7.30
C LEU A 199 -7.37 26.70 8.26
N CYS A 200 -8.55 26.10 8.06
CA CYS A 200 -9.73 26.36 8.89
C CYS A 200 -9.87 25.39 10.08
N HIS A 201 -9.13 24.26 10.09
CA HIS A 201 -9.30 23.22 11.10
C HIS A 201 -8.07 22.95 11.98
N LEU A 202 -6.96 23.67 11.78
CA LEU A 202 -5.87 23.71 12.74
C LEU A 202 -6.19 24.81 13.77
N PRO A 203 -6.56 24.50 15.03
CA PRO A 203 -6.28 25.44 16.10
C PRO A 203 -4.76 25.61 16.10
N THR A 204 -4.31 26.76 15.65
CA THR A 204 -2.90 27.12 15.62
C THR A 204 -2.30 26.79 16.98
N VAL A 205 -1.24 25.99 17.03
CA VAL A 205 -0.46 25.75 18.26
C VAL A 205 -0.01 27.09 18.89
N VAL A 206 -0.01 28.17 18.07
CA VAL A 206 0.16 29.57 18.46
C VAL A 206 -0.95 30.09 19.41
N ASP A 207 -2.21 29.69 19.25
CA ASP A 207 -3.32 30.12 20.13
C ASP A 207 -3.28 29.41 21.49
N ILE A 208 -2.81 28.17 21.54
CA ILE A 208 -2.60 27.43 22.79
C ILE A 208 -1.42 28.04 23.59
N LEU A 209 -0.39 28.54 22.91
CA LEU A 209 0.74 29.22 23.54
C LEU A 209 0.41 30.68 23.95
N SER A 210 -0.44 31.38 23.21
CA SER A 210 -0.87 32.74 23.58
C SER A 210 -1.80 32.76 24.80
N GLY A 211 -2.53 31.67 25.06
CA GLY A 211 -3.35 31.52 26.27
C GLY A 211 -2.55 31.29 27.55
N TYR A 212 -1.29 30.84 27.46
CA TYR A 212 -0.43 30.55 28.62
C TYR A 212 0.47 31.74 29.02
N LEU A 213 0.60 32.75 28.16
CA LEU A 213 1.43 33.95 28.38
C LEU A 213 0.62 35.14 28.93
N HIS A 214 -0.68 34.95 29.14
CA HIS A 214 -1.61 35.97 29.66
C HIS A 214 -2.30 35.56 30.96
N GLN A 215 -1.70 34.60 31.69
CA GLN A 215 -2.03 34.22 33.06
C GLN A 215 -0.83 34.54 33.96
#